data_AF-A0A822Y274-F1
#
_entry.id   AF-A0A822Y274-F1
#
_cell.length_a   1.000
_cell.length_b   1.000
_cell.length_c   1.000
_cell.angle_alpha   90.00
_cell.angle_beta   90.00
_cell.angle_gamma   90.00
#
_symmetry.space_group_name_H-M   'P 1'
#
loop_
_entity.id
_entity.type
_entity.pdbx_description
1 polymer ?
#
loop_
_entity_poly.entity_id
_entity_poly.type
_entity_poly.pdbx_seq_one_letter_code
_entity_poly.pdbx_strand_id
1 'polypeptide(L)'
;MADSTRQQTSIREVEESLTKKMKESQAKLEQAIAGLRDMIAALANQQLRDMIATLANQQLWDRQEQSGDNSDRGCPRSNHADDHSTDSSFSTRLTKVDFPKFNGENVKDWLYKCDQFFSLDNTSPVVKV
;
A
#
# COMPACT_ATOMS: atom_id res chain seq x y z
N MET A 1 16.59 69.12 0.92
CA MET A 1 15.31 68.40 0.91
C MET A 1 15.21 67.40 -0.25
N ALA A 2 15.74 67.68 -1.44
CA ALA A 2 15.64 66.80 -2.61
C ALA A 2 16.33 65.40 -2.44
N ASP A 3 17.48 65.32 -1.79
CA ASP A 3 18.18 64.02 -1.59
C ASP A 3 17.43 63.03 -0.69
N SER A 4 16.71 63.53 0.33
CA SER A 4 15.90 62.70 1.23
C SER A 4 14.74 62.04 0.47
N THR A 5 14.10 62.81 -0.42
CA THR A 5 13.04 62.28 -1.31
C THR A 5 13.58 61.21 -2.25
N ARG A 6 14.80 61.39 -2.79
CA ARG A 6 15.43 60.42 -3.70
C ARG A 6 15.84 59.12 -3.02
N GLN A 7 16.30 59.19 -1.76
CA GLN A 7 16.55 57.99 -0.96
C GLN A 7 15.25 57.28 -0.58
N GLN A 8 14.21 58.03 -0.20
CA GLN A 8 12.92 57.48 0.16
C GLN A 8 12.24 56.75 -1.00
N THR A 9 12.40 57.22 -2.24
CA THR A 9 11.93 56.50 -3.44
C THR A 9 12.70 55.21 -3.68
N SER A 10 14.03 55.23 -3.53
CA SER A 10 14.87 54.03 -3.71
C SER A 10 14.56 52.94 -2.67
N ILE A 11 14.30 53.32 -1.42
CA ILE A 11 13.92 52.37 -0.37
C ILE A 11 12.57 51.72 -0.69
N ARG A 12 11.58 52.51 -1.12
CA ARG A 12 10.26 51.99 -1.52
C ARG A 12 10.34 51.01 -2.68
N GLU A 13 11.16 51.30 -3.70
CA GLU A 13 11.37 50.39 -4.83
C GLU A 13 11.95 49.03 -4.39
N VAL A 14 12.87 49.03 -3.42
CA VAL A 14 13.44 47.79 -2.86
C VAL A 14 12.40 47.00 -2.07
N GLU A 15 11.57 47.67 -1.25
CA GLU A 15 10.47 47.03 -0.52
C GLU A 15 9.42 46.42 -1.47
N GLU A 16 9.06 47.15 -2.52
CA GLU A 16 8.16 46.66 -3.57
C GLU A 16 8.77 45.46 -4.31
N SER A 17 10.06 45.51 -4.63
CA SER A 17 10.77 44.38 -5.26
C SER A 17 10.82 43.15 -4.35
N LEU A 18 11.07 43.33 -3.06
CA LEU A 18 11.08 42.25 -2.07
C LEU A 18 9.70 41.61 -1.93
N THR A 19 8.66 42.42 -1.76
CA THR A 19 7.28 41.92 -1.64
C THR A 19 6.82 41.24 -2.92
N LYS A 20 7.22 41.76 -4.09
CA LYS A 20 6.98 41.11 -5.39
C LYS A 20 7.66 39.74 -5.47
N LYS A 21 8.94 39.65 -5.13
CA LYS A 21 9.67 38.37 -5.12
C LYS A 21 9.08 37.38 -4.11
N MET A 22 8.65 37.86 -2.94
CA MET A 22 8.01 37.03 -1.94
C MET A 22 6.70 36.42 -2.47
N LYS A 23 5.83 37.25 -3.08
CA LYS A 23 4.61 36.77 -3.75
C LYS A 23 4.89 35.80 -4.89
N GLU A 24 5.92 36.07 -5.71
CA GLU A 24 6.31 35.18 -6.80
C GLU A 24 6.80 33.82 -6.26
N SER A 25 7.59 33.83 -5.19
CA SER A 25 8.03 32.60 -4.52
C SER A 25 6.86 31.81 -3.93
N GLN A 26 5.89 32.51 -3.33
CA GLN A 26 4.67 31.90 -2.82
C GLN A 26 3.84 31.26 -3.93
N ALA A 27 3.64 31.95 -5.06
CA ALA A 27 2.91 31.41 -6.21
C ALA A 27 3.59 30.16 -6.79
N LYS A 28 4.93 30.12 -6.83
CA LYS A 28 5.69 28.93 -7.26
C LYS A 28 5.48 27.75 -6.32
N LEU A 29 5.45 27.99 -5.01
CA LEU A 29 5.15 26.94 -4.02
C LEU A 29 3.72 26.42 -4.17
N GLU A 30 2.74 27.31 -4.33
CA GLU A 30 1.35 26.92 -4.55
C GLU A 30 1.19 26.10 -5.83
N GLN A 31 1.88 26.49 -6.91
CA GLN A 31 1.90 25.73 -8.17
C GLN A 31 2.51 24.33 -7.98
N ALA A 32 3.62 24.22 -7.25
CA ALA A 32 4.24 22.92 -6.95
C ALA A 32 3.30 22.03 -6.12
N ILE A 33 2.62 22.60 -5.12
CA ILE A 33 1.64 21.89 -4.30
C ILE A 33 0.45 21.41 -5.15
N ALA A 34 -0.05 22.24 -6.05
CA ALA A 34 -1.12 21.85 -6.99
C ALA A 34 -0.67 20.66 -7.86
N GLY A 35 0.53 20.73 -8.45
CA GLY A 35 1.07 19.63 -9.25
C GLY A 35 1.25 18.33 -8.45
N LEU A 36 1.71 18.41 -7.20
CA LEU A 36 1.80 17.25 -6.31
C LEU A 36 0.42 16.64 -6.03
N ARG A 37 -0.60 17.47 -5.76
CA ARG A 37 -1.98 17.02 -5.54
C ARG A 37 -2.54 16.28 -6.76
N ASP A 38 -2.30 16.79 -7.96
CA ASP A 38 -2.75 16.16 -9.19
C ASP A 38 -2.07 14.80 -9.42
N MET A 39 -0.76 14.69 -9.15
CA MET A 39 -0.04 13.42 -9.24
C MET A 39 -0.55 12.39 -8.22
N ILE A 40 -0.81 12.81 -6.97
CA ILE A 40 -1.39 11.93 -5.94
C ILE A 40 -2.79 11.46 -6.38
N ALA A 41 -3.63 12.36 -6.89
CA ALA A 41 -4.95 12.00 -7.37
C ALA A 41 -4.88 11.03 -8.58
N ALA A 42 -3.95 11.25 -9.51
CA ALA A 42 -3.74 10.35 -10.63
C ALA A 42 -3.32 8.94 -10.17
N LEU A 43 -2.38 8.85 -9.21
CA LEU A 43 -1.92 7.58 -8.65
C LEU A 43 -3.05 6.86 -7.90
N ALA A 44 -3.81 7.57 -7.06
CA ALA A 44 -4.94 6.98 -6.34
C ALA A 44 -5.99 6.42 -7.30
N ASN A 45 -6.32 7.16 -8.36
CA ASN A 45 -7.25 6.71 -9.39
C ASN A 45 -6.70 5.51 -10.19
N GLN A 46 -5.38 5.45 -10.43
CA GLN A 46 -4.75 4.30 -11.07
C GLN A 46 -4.85 3.06 -10.18
N GLN A 47 -4.49 3.16 -8.90
CA GLN A 47 -4.59 2.04 -7.95
C GLN A 47 -6.01 1.50 -7.84
N LEU A 48 -7.03 2.37 -7.82
CA LEU A 48 -8.44 1.94 -7.83
C LEU A 48 -8.80 1.17 -9.12
N ARG A 49 -8.33 1.63 -10.28
CA ARG A 49 -8.57 0.94 -11.56
C ARG A 49 -7.92 -0.44 -11.57
N ASP A 50 -6.68 -0.55 -11.13
CA ASP A 50 -5.94 -1.82 -11.11
C ASP A 50 -6.59 -2.82 -10.15
N MET A 51 -7.06 -2.34 -8.99
CA MET A 51 -7.80 -3.16 -8.02
C MET A 51 -9.12 -3.69 -8.61
N ILE A 52 -9.90 -2.84 -9.30
CA ILE A 52 -11.14 -3.26 -9.97
C ILE A 52 -10.84 -4.29 -11.07
N ALA A 53 -9.81 -4.06 -11.88
CA ALA A 53 -9.41 -4.98 -12.94
C ALA A 53 -9.00 -6.35 -12.38
N THR A 54 -8.26 -6.36 -11.26
CA THR A 54 -7.86 -7.58 -10.57
C THR A 54 -9.07 -8.36 -10.05
N LEU A 55 -10.03 -7.69 -9.41
CA LEU A 55 -11.25 -8.33 -8.90
C LEU A 55 -12.15 -8.84 -10.04
N ALA A 56 -12.27 -8.09 -11.14
CA ALA A 56 -13.04 -8.51 -12.32
C ALA A 56 -12.46 -9.77 -12.95
N ASN A 57 -11.12 -9.87 -13.06
CA ASN A 57 -10.46 -11.07 -13.56
C ASN A 57 -10.66 -12.27 -12.63
N GLN A 58 -10.63 -12.08 -11.30
CA GLN A 58 -10.89 -13.16 -10.34
C GLN A 58 -12.30 -13.74 -10.49
N GLN A 59 -13.32 -12.88 -10.64
CA GLN A 59 -14.71 -13.34 -10.85
C GLN A 59 -14.89 -14.10 -12.18
N LEU A 60 -14.13 -13.74 -13.22
CA LEU A 60 -14.13 -14.46 -14.49
C LEU A 60 -13.56 -15.88 -14.33
N TRP A 61 -12.49 -16.06 -13.52
CA TRP A 61 -11.91 -17.37 -13.25
C TRP A 61 -12.84 -18.29 -12.44
N ASP A 62 -13.52 -17.77 -11.39
CA ASP A 62 -14.45 -18.57 -10.56
C ASP A 62 -15.69 -19.08 -11.34
N ARG A 63 -16.10 -18.37 -12.40
CA ARG A 63 -17.26 -18.76 -13.22
C ARG A 63 -16.95 -19.97 -14.12
N GLN A 64 -15.68 -20.19 -14.47
CA GLN A 64 -15.26 -21.27 -15.37
C GLN A 64 -15.12 -22.62 -14.63
N GLU A 65 -14.80 -22.61 -13.33
CA GLU A 65 -14.66 -23.84 -12.54
C GLU A 65 -15.99 -24.49 -12.09
N GLN A 66 -17.11 -23.75 -12.08
CA GLN A 66 -18.41 -24.30 -11.66
C GLN A 66 -19.18 -25.05 -12.76
N SER A 67 -18.61 -25.20 -13.97
CA SER A 67 -19.26 -25.89 -15.10
C SER A 67 -18.63 -27.25 -15.44
N GLY A 68 -18.00 -27.89 -14.45
CA GLY A 68 -17.45 -29.24 -14.56
C GLY A 68 -17.93 -30.14 -13.43
N ASP A 69 -18.78 -31.08 -13.82
CA ASP A 69 -19.00 -32.38 -13.19
C ASP A 69 -20.23 -32.58 -12.30
N ASN A 70 -21.00 -33.57 -12.74
CA ASN A 70 -22.28 -34.01 -12.25
C ASN A 70 -22.12 -35.51 -12.09
N SER A 71 -21.65 -36.00 -10.93
CA SER A 71 -21.85 -37.39 -10.49
C SER A 71 -21.38 -37.67 -9.05
N ASP A 72 -22.27 -38.37 -8.35
CA ASP A 72 -22.01 -39.43 -7.36
C ASP A 72 -21.87 -39.12 -5.85
N ARG A 73 -22.99 -39.37 -5.17
CA ARG A 73 -23.17 -40.29 -4.02
C ARG A 73 -22.25 -40.14 -2.79
N GLY A 74 -22.91 -39.81 -1.68
CA GLY A 74 -22.83 -40.63 -0.46
C GLY A 74 -22.24 -39.97 0.77
N CYS A 75 -23.10 -39.66 1.75
CA CYS A 75 -22.71 -39.67 3.16
C CYS A 75 -22.68 -41.14 3.63
N PRO A 76 -21.80 -41.52 4.57
CA PRO A 76 -22.13 -41.32 5.98
C PRO A 76 -20.96 -40.98 6.91
N ARG A 77 -21.33 -40.36 8.03
CA ARG A 77 -20.49 -40.08 9.22
C ARG A 77 -19.95 -41.39 9.82
N SER A 78 -18.69 -41.42 10.22
CA SER A 78 -18.26 -42.12 11.44
C SER A 78 -16.94 -41.54 11.96
N ASN A 79 -16.88 -41.41 13.29
CA ASN A 79 -15.77 -40.88 14.06
C ASN A 79 -14.54 -41.80 14.02
N HIS A 80 -13.35 -41.21 13.86
CA HIS A 80 -12.16 -41.68 14.57
C HIS A 80 -11.23 -40.49 14.88
N ALA A 81 -10.84 -40.40 16.14
CA ALA A 81 -9.89 -39.44 16.68
C ALA A 81 -8.45 -39.72 16.23
N ASP A 82 -7.63 -38.67 16.36
CA ASP A 82 -6.17 -38.61 16.32
C ASP A 82 -5.48 -38.92 14.99
N ASP A 83 -4.84 -37.91 14.40
CA ASP A 83 -3.38 -37.75 14.47
C ASP A 83 -2.92 -36.73 13.40
N HIS A 84 -1.85 -36.01 13.72
CA HIS A 84 -1.19 -34.95 12.95
C HIS A 84 -1.37 -34.97 11.43
N SER A 85 -1.99 -33.93 10.86
CA SER A 85 -1.64 -33.41 9.53
C SER A 85 -2.27 -32.04 9.28
N THR A 86 -1.40 -31.03 9.27
CA THR A 86 -1.39 -29.90 8.33
C THR A 86 -2.61 -29.73 7.43
N ASP A 87 -3.64 -29.06 7.93
CA ASP A 87 -4.54 -28.32 7.06
C ASP A 87 -4.77 -26.94 7.68
N SER A 88 -3.78 -26.07 7.50
CA SER A 88 -3.98 -24.64 7.65
C SER A 88 -4.75 -24.18 6.41
N SER A 89 -6.03 -24.55 6.38
CA SER A 89 -7.06 -23.88 5.62
C SER A 89 -6.78 -22.38 5.68
N PHE A 90 -6.47 -21.79 4.52
CA PHE A 90 -6.21 -20.36 4.31
C PHE A 90 -7.49 -19.56 4.60
N SER A 91 -7.88 -19.54 5.87
CA SER A 91 -9.04 -18.84 6.38
C SER A 91 -8.73 -17.35 6.34
N THR A 92 -9.42 -16.65 5.44
CA THR A 92 -9.45 -15.21 5.18
C THR A 92 -9.96 -14.37 6.37
N ARG A 93 -9.70 -14.81 7.60
CA ARG A 93 -9.97 -14.07 8.83
C ARG A 93 -8.61 -13.78 9.43
N LEU A 94 -8.34 -12.52 9.81
CA LEU A 94 -7.15 -12.08 10.54
C LEU A 94 -6.93 -12.91 11.82
N THR A 95 -6.50 -14.16 11.68
CA THR A 95 -5.89 -14.93 12.75
C THR A 95 -4.56 -14.25 12.94
N LYS A 96 -4.37 -13.66 14.12
CA LYS A 96 -3.09 -13.14 14.56
C LYS A 96 -2.06 -14.26 14.41
N VAL A 97 -1.31 -14.24 13.32
CA VAL A 97 -0.20 -15.17 13.13
C VAL A 97 0.85 -14.70 14.14
N ASP A 98 1.33 -15.60 14.98
CA ASP A 98 2.43 -15.32 15.90
C ASP A 98 3.77 -15.57 15.20
N PHE A 99 4.79 -14.76 15.52
CA PHE A 99 6.09 -14.87 14.88
C PHE A 99 6.74 -16.25 15.17
N PRO A 100 7.31 -16.94 14.16
CA PRO A 100 7.92 -18.25 14.35
C PRO A 100 9.07 -18.22 15.36
N LYS A 101 9.00 -19.04 16.42
CA LYS A 101 10.10 -19.19 17.39
C LYS A 101 11.15 -20.17 16.88
N PHE A 102 12.43 -19.81 17.04
CA PHE A 102 13.53 -20.70 16.70
C PHE A 102 13.76 -21.74 17.82
N ASN A 103 13.77 -23.02 17.45
CA ASN A 103 13.93 -24.14 18.39
C ASN A 103 15.35 -24.75 18.39
N GLY A 104 16.30 -24.16 17.65
CA GLY A 104 17.69 -24.63 17.59
C GLY A 104 17.99 -25.61 16.46
N GLU A 105 16.97 -26.12 15.76
CA GLU A 105 17.11 -27.11 14.69
C GLU A 105 16.48 -26.59 13.37
N ASN A 106 16.88 -27.17 12.24
CA ASN A 106 16.28 -26.91 10.92
C ASN A 106 16.10 -25.41 10.56
N VAL A 107 17.22 -24.68 10.60
CA VAL A 107 17.28 -23.23 10.31
C VAL A 107 16.60 -22.85 8.98
N LYS A 108 16.71 -23.69 7.95
CA LYS A 108 16.08 -23.44 6.64
C LYS A 108 14.56 -23.42 6.72
N ASP A 109 13.98 -24.35 7.46
CA ASP A 109 12.52 -24.45 7.62
C ASP A 109 11.99 -23.33 8.51
N TRP A 110 12.78 -22.90 9.50
CA TRP A 110 12.45 -21.73 10.32
C TRP A 110 12.47 -20.44 9.49
N LEU A 111 13.51 -20.23 8.68
CA LEU A 111 13.60 -19.10 7.74
C LEU A 111 12.42 -19.06 6.77
N TYR A 112 12.04 -20.22 6.23
CA TYR A 112 10.89 -20.32 5.32
C TYR A 112 9.58 -19.87 6.00
N LYS A 113 9.35 -20.29 7.25
CA LYS A 113 8.19 -19.84 8.04
C LYS A 113 8.24 -18.34 8.34
N CYS A 114 9.42 -17.78 8.60
CA CYS A 114 9.58 -16.34 8.78
C CYS A 114 9.23 -15.57 7.51
N ASP A 115 9.65 -16.04 6.33
CA ASP A 115 9.32 -15.36 5.08
C ASP A 115 7.82 -15.43 4.73
N GLN A 116 7.17 -16.56 5.04
CA GLN A 116 5.72 -16.68 4.92
C GLN A 116 4.98 -15.73 5.88
N PHE A 117 5.47 -15.56 7.11
CA PHE A 117 4.90 -14.60 8.06
C PHE A 117 4.89 -13.17 7.50
N PHE A 118 6.02 -12.69 7.00
CA PHE A 118 6.10 -11.35 6.43
C PHE A 118 5.30 -11.18 5.14
N SER A 119 5.20 -12.23 4.33
CA SER A 119 4.39 -12.23 3.11
C SER A 119 2.90 -12.12 3.41
N LEU A 120 2.43 -12.74 4.50
CA LEU A 120 1.03 -12.65 4.95
C LEU A 120 0.72 -11.31 5.63
N ASP A 121 1.67 -10.72 6.36
CA ASP A 121 1.51 -9.42 7.02
C ASP A 121 1.67 -8.22 6.06
N ASN A 122 1.93 -8.46 4.77
CA ASN A 122 2.25 -7.43 3.76
C ASN A 122 3.34 -6.44 4.23
N THR A 123 4.28 -6.90 5.08
CA THR A 123 5.34 -6.05 5.59
C THR A 123 6.24 -5.62 4.43
N SER A 124 6.26 -4.32 4.12
CA SER A 124 7.09 -3.76 3.04
C SER A 124 8.54 -4.22 3.17
N PRO A 125 9.22 -4.63 2.08
CA PRO A 125 10.60 -5.11 2.12
C PRO A 125 11.59 -4.06 2.65
N VAL A 126 11.19 -2.78 2.70
CA VAL A 126 11.97 -1.67 3.25
C VAL A 126 12.01 -1.67 4.79
N VAL A 127 11.10 -2.39 5.46
CA VAL A 127 10.94 -2.40 6.93
C VAL A 127 11.27 -3.76 7.54
N LYS A 128 11.66 -4.77 6.74
CA LYS A 128 12.24 -6.01 7.25
C LYS A 128 13.63 -5.68 7.86
N VAL A 129 13.73 -5.73 9.19
CA VAL A 129 14.97 -5.45 9.96
C VAL A 129 15.89 -6.66 9.97
#